data_AF-A0A2E0F4H6-F1
#
_entry.id   AF-A0A2E0F4H6-F1
#
_cell.length_a   1.000
_cell.length_b   1.000
_cell.length_c   1.000
_cell.angle_alpha   90.00
_cell.angle_beta   90.00
_cell.angle_gamma   90.00
#
_symmetry.space_group_name_H-M   'P 1'
#
loop_
_entity.id
_entity.type
_entity.pdbx_description
1 polymer ?
#
loop_
_entity_poly.entity_id
_entity_poly.type
_entity_poly.pdbx_seq_one_letter_code
_entity_poly.pdbx_strand_id
1 'polypeptide(L)' 'MNQSLKKFIKKKIILKEGDYAVKVLIDTNNNGDIDLNFFGLPKEQFGFSNNVLGLFGAPKFDKASFKLNENKKIIIKLR' A
#
# COMPACT_ATOMS: atom_id res chain seq x y z
N MET A 1 -21.66 -8.55 -18.83
CA MET A 1 -20.38 -7.87 -18.52
C MET A 1 -20.18 -7.91 -17.01
N ASN A 2 -19.51 -8.94 -16.49
CA ASN A 2 -19.33 -9.12 -15.06
C ASN A 2 -18.41 -8.01 -14.52
N GLN A 3 -18.97 -7.08 -13.74
CA GLN A 3 -18.16 -6.28 -12.83
C GLN A 3 -17.55 -7.25 -11.81
N SER A 4 -16.28 -7.61 -11.99
CA SER A 4 -15.53 -8.33 -10.97
C SER A 4 -15.63 -7.54 -9.67
N LEU A 5 -16.16 -8.15 -8.61
CA LEU A 5 -16.30 -7.55 -7.28
C LEU A 5 -14.95 -6.96 -6.84
N LYS A 6 -14.86 -5.63 -6.73
CA LYS A 6 -13.70 -4.97 -6.11
C LYS A 6 -13.68 -5.36 -4.64
N LYS A 7 -12.74 -6.22 -4.25
CA LYS A 7 -12.55 -6.63 -2.85
C LYS A 7 -11.97 -5.45 -2.07
N PHE A 8 -12.67 -4.99 -1.05
CA PHE A 8 -12.20 -3.95 -0.14
C PHE A 8 -11.75 -4.58 1.17
N ILE A 9 -10.54 -4.23 1.61
CA ILE A 9 -10.03 -4.58 2.94
C ILE A 9 -10.11 -3.32 3.81
N LYS A 10 -10.74 -3.43 4.97
CA LYS A 10 -10.85 -2.32 5.94
C LYS A 10 -10.13 -2.69 7.23
N LYS A 11 -9.15 -1.89 7.61
CA LYS A 11 -8.45 -1.99 8.91
C LYS A 11 -8.55 -0.64 9.63
N LYS A 12 -8.77 -0.68 10.94
CA LYS A 12 -8.70 0.49 11.83
C LYS A 12 -7.50 0.30 12.75
N ILE A 13 -6.69 1.34 12.90
CA ILE A 13 -5.50 1.38 13.76
C ILE A 13 -5.58 2.69 14.54
N ILE A 14 -5.14 2.68 15.80
CA ILE A 14 -5.05 3.86 16.66
C ILE A 14 -3.57 4.21 16.77
N LEU A 15 -3.22 5.46 16.46
CA LEU A 15 -1.86 5.97 16.46
C LEU A 15 -1.83 7.35 17.12
N LYS A 16 -0.66 7.74 17.62
CA LYS A 16 -0.41 9.12 18.08
C LYS A 16 -0.31 10.05 16.87
N GLU A 17 -0.37 11.34 17.13
CA GLU A 17 -0.11 12.33 16.09
C GLU A 17 1.31 12.22 15.56
N GLY A 18 1.48 12.45 14.26
CA GLY A 18 2.78 12.37 13.59
C GLY A 18 2.66 12.26 12.07
N ASP A 19 3.80 12.14 11.39
CA ASP A 19 3.86 11.89 9.95
C ASP A 19 4.00 10.39 9.69
N TYR A 20 3.12 9.86 8.84
CA TYR A 20 3.05 8.43 8.57
C TYR A 20 3.01 8.15 7.07
N ALA A 21 3.68 7.08 6.65
CA ALA A 21 3.48 6.45 5.36
C ALA A 21 2.96 5.02 5.57
N VAL A 22 2.07 4.56 4.70
CA VAL A 22 1.51 3.22 4.73
C VAL A 22 1.89 2.49 3.46
N LYS A 23 2.42 1.28 3.61
CA LYS A 23 2.62 0.31 2.53
C LYS A 23 1.68 -0.87 2.77
N VAL A 24 1.01 -1.33 1.72
CA VAL A 24 0.19 -2.54 1.72
C VAL A 24 0.83 -3.52 0.74
N LEU A 25 1.01 -4.76 1.20
CA LEU A 25 1.46 -5.89 0.40
C LEU A 25 0.42 -6.99 0.57
N ILE A 26 0.02 -7.64 -0.51
CA ILE A 26 -0.87 -8.79 -0.50
C ILE A 26 -0.03 -10.01 -0.81
N ASP A 27 0.30 -10.77 0.23
CA ASP A 27 0.84 -12.11 0.09
C ASP A 27 -0.29 -13.04 -0.36
N THR A 28 -0.30 -13.37 -1.65
CA THR A 28 -1.33 -14.20 -2.29
C THR A 28 -0.99 -15.68 -2.27
N ASN A 29 0.29 -16.02 -2.11
CA ASN A 29 0.78 -17.40 -2.11
C ASN A 29 1.07 -17.92 -0.68
N ASN A 30 0.91 -17.07 0.34
CA ASN A 30 1.14 -17.32 1.76
C ASN A 30 2.58 -17.76 2.09
N ASN A 31 3.57 -17.23 1.38
CA ASN A 31 4.98 -17.54 1.65
C ASN A 31 5.64 -16.60 2.67
N GLY A 32 4.94 -15.56 3.11
CA GLY A 32 5.42 -14.58 4.09
C GLY A 32 6.39 -13.54 3.54
N ASP A 33 6.58 -13.48 2.22
CA ASP A 33 7.46 -12.54 1.53
C ASP A 33 6.73 -11.89 0.33
N ILE A 34 7.34 -10.87 -0.27
CA ILE A 34 6.87 -10.31 -1.54
C ILE A 34 7.71 -10.87 -2.68
N ASP A 35 7.08 -11.69 -3.51
CA ASP A 35 7.78 -12.27 -4.66
C ASP A 35 8.12 -11.19 -5.68
N LEU A 36 9.40 -11.15 -6.09
CA LEU A 36 9.87 -10.28 -7.16
C LEU A 36 10.14 -11.08 -8.45
N ASN A 37 9.92 -10.45 -9.60
CA ASN A 37 10.39 -10.98 -10.89
C ASN A 37 11.88 -10.69 -11.11
N PHE A 38 12.44 -11.16 -12.23
CA PHE A 38 13.86 -10.98 -12.56
C PHE A 38 14.28 -9.50 -12.70
N PHE A 39 13.33 -8.58 -12.89
CA PHE A 39 13.54 -7.14 -12.94
C PHE A 39 13.31 -6.44 -11.58
N GLY A 40 13.11 -7.20 -10.49
CA GLY A 40 12.89 -6.66 -9.15
C GLY A 40 11.50 -6.06 -8.93
N LEU A 41 10.52 -6.34 -9.81
CA LEU A 41 9.15 -5.86 -9.67
C LEU A 41 8.30 -6.87 -8.88
N PRO A 42 7.42 -6.40 -7.98
CA PRO A 42 6.48 -7.28 -7.30
C PRO A 42 5.60 -8.07 -8.27
N LYS A 43 5.51 -9.38 -8.04
CA LYS A 43 4.57 -10.28 -8.71
C LYS A 43 3.18 -10.22 -8.08
N GLU A 44 3.11 -9.79 -6.83
CA GLU A 44 1.88 -9.70 -6.05
C GLU A 44 1.43 -8.26 -5.86
N GLN A 45 0.19 -8.08 -5.40
CA GLN A 45 -0.40 -6.76 -5.32
C GLN A 45 0.20 -5.92 -4.20
N PHE A 46 0.48 -4.67 -4.49
CA PHE A 46 1.05 -3.73 -3.53
C PHE A 46 0.53 -2.31 -3.73
N GLY A 47 0.68 -1.48 -2.70
CA GLY A 47 0.33 -0.07 -2.80
C GLY A 47 0.90 0.77 -1.66
N PHE A 48 0.97 2.07 -1.89
CA PHE A 48 1.47 3.05 -0.93
C PHE A 48 0.42 4.14 -0.68
N SER A 49 0.46 4.75 0.51
CA SER A 49 -0.28 5.99 0.80
C SER A 49 0.09 7.09 -0.20
N ASN A 50 -0.84 8.04 -0.40
CA ASN A 50 -0.83 9.01 -1.50
C ASN A 50 -0.88 8.41 -2.92
N ASN A 51 -1.02 7.08 -3.06
CA ASN A 51 -1.02 6.37 -4.34
C ASN A 51 0.23 6.67 -5.19
N VAL A 52 1.34 7.00 -4.54
CA VAL A 52 2.62 7.24 -5.20
C VAL A 52 3.30 5.92 -5.51
N LEU A 53 4.08 5.90 -6.59
CA LEU A 53 4.87 4.76 -7.01
C LEU A 53 6.29 5.24 -7.27
N GLY A 54 7.27 4.44 -6.84
CA GLY A 54 8.65 4.67 -7.24
C GLY A 54 8.87 4.14 -8.66
N LEU A 55 9.75 4.81 -9.41
CA LEU A 55 10.21 4.34 -10.72
C LEU A 55 11.21 3.18 -10.57
N PHE A 56 12.00 3.19 -9.49
CA PHE A 56 13.02 2.20 -9.17
C PHE A 56 12.87 1.76 -7.70
N GLY A 57 11.83 0.98 -7.41
CA GLY A 57 11.54 0.46 -6.06
C GLY A 57 10.49 1.27 -5.31
N ALA A 58 10.54 1.22 -3.98
CA ALA A 58 9.58 1.93 -3.13
C ALA A 58 9.71 3.46 -3.26
N PRO A 59 8.60 4.23 -3.20
CA PRO A 59 8.66 5.68 -3.15
C PRO A 59 9.37 6.16 -1.88
N LYS A 60 9.97 7.35 -1.96
CA LYS A 60 10.54 8.02 -0.78
C LYS A 60 9.45 8.30 0.27
N PHE A 61 9.84 8.29 1.54
CA PHE A 61 8.93 8.48 2.67
C PHE A 61 8.14 9.78 2.55
N ASP A 62 8.79 10.91 2.25
CA ASP A 62 8.16 12.21 2.07
C ASP A 62 7.02 12.19 1.06
N LYS A 63 7.19 11.48 -0.06
CA LYS A 63 6.16 11.34 -1.11
C LYS A 63 4.98 10.47 -0.69
N ALA A 64 5.25 9.41 0.07
CA ALA A 64 4.21 8.52 0.57
C ALA A 64 3.57 9.02 1.87
N SER A 65 4.22 9.93 2.59
CA SER A 65 3.79 10.35 3.93
C SER A 65 2.59 11.30 3.91
N PHE A 66 1.85 11.29 5.00
CA PHE A 66 0.81 12.26 5.31
C PHE A 66 0.85 12.58 6.80
N LYS A 67 0.42 13.79 7.16
CA LYS A 67 0.28 14.20 8.55
C LYS A 67 -0.98 13.61 9.16
N LEU A 68 -0.83 12.91 10.28
CA LEU A 68 -1.92 12.42 11.12
C LEU A 68 -2.02 13.31 12.36
N ASN A 69 -3.00 14.20 12.37
CA ASN A 69 -3.34 15.10 13.46
C ASN A 69 -4.81 14.95 13.93
N GLU A 70 -5.55 14.06 13.26
CA GLU A 70 -6.95 13.76 13.52
C GLU A 70 -7.31 12.40 12.93
N ASN A 71 -8.51 11.89 13.24
CA ASN A 71 -9.01 10.65 12.63
C ASN A 71 -9.04 10.77 11.11
N LYS A 72 -8.23 9.96 10.43
CA LYS A 72 -8.10 10.01 8.96
C LYS A 72 -8.46 8.68 8.32
N LYS A 73 -9.27 8.75 7.25
CA LYS A 73 -9.49 7.62 6.33
C LYS A 73 -8.63 7.84 5.10
N ILE A 74 -7.73 6.90 4.81
CA ILE A 74 -6.96 6.88 3.56
C ILE A 74 -7.43 5.71 2.69
N ILE A 75 -7.36 5.90 1.37
CA ILE A 75 -7.65 4.87 0.38
C ILE A 75 -6.39 4.64 -0.43
N ILE A 76 -5.89 3.40 -0.38
CA ILE A 76 -4.70 2.96 -1.13
C ILE A 76 -5.18 2.09 -2.29
N LYS A 77 -4.80 2.48 -3.50
CA LYS A 77 -5.01 1.70 -4.71
C LYS A 77 -3.89 0.69 -4.82
N LEU A 78 -4.25 -0.59 -4.81
CA LEU A 78 -3.30 -1.66 -5.07
C LEU A 78 -3.07 -1.77 -6.58
N ARG A 79 -1.80 -1.97 -6.96
CA ARG A 79 -1.40 -2.37 -8.31
C ARG A 79 -1.16 -3.86 -8.35
#